data_AF-A0A2X2JJX7-F1
#
_entry.id   AF-A0A2X2JJX7-F1
#
_cell.length_a   1.000
_cell.length_b   1.000
_cell.length_c   1.000
_cell.angle_alpha   90.00
_cell.angle_beta   90.00
_cell.angle_gamma   90.00
#
_symmetry.space_group_name_H-M   'P 1'
#
loop_
_entity.id
_entity.type
_entity.pdbx_description
1 polymer ?
#
loop_
_entity_poly.entity_id
_entity_poly.type
_entity_poly.pdbx_seq_one_letter_code
_entity_poly.pdbx_strand_id
1 'polypeptide(L)' 'MNKNNTEIAITKVKLTDIDLLQQIGKETFIQTFSDTNTEENMKTYLTEGFSRENYWPSSAMMSLNFTSPF' A
#
# COMPACT_ATOMS: atom_id res chain seq x y z
N MET A 1 -37.12 -0.04 -4.25
CA MET A 1 -35.67 0.13 -4.02
C MET A 1 -34.95 -0.86 -4.91
N ASN A 2 -34.22 -0.38 -5.92
CA ASN A 2 -33.42 -1.25 -6.78
C ASN A 2 -32.14 -1.58 -6.00
N LYS A 3 -31.99 -2.82 -5.56
CA LYS A 3 -30.71 -3.31 -5.04
C LYS A 3 -29.80 -3.52 -6.23
N ASN A 4 -28.78 -2.68 -6.35
CA ASN A 4 -27.68 -2.96 -7.28
C ASN A 4 -26.93 -4.16 -6.68
N ASN A 5 -27.15 -5.36 -7.22
CA ASN A 5 -26.41 -6.55 -6.80
C ASN A 5 -25.02 -6.47 -7.42
N THR A 6 -24.05 -5.95 -6.68
CA THR A 6 -22.64 -6.03 -7.06
C THR A 6 -22.15 -7.44 -6.83
N GLU A 7 -21.81 -8.15 -7.90
CA GLU A 7 -21.14 -9.44 -7.81
C GLU A 7 -19.65 -9.22 -7.49
N ILE A 8 -19.18 -9.85 -6.43
CA ILE A 8 -17.77 -9.79 -5.98
C ILE A 8 -17.15 -11.16 -6.21
N ALA A 9 -16.01 -11.20 -6.90
CA ALA A 9 -15.22 -12.40 -7.12
C ALA A 9 -13.82 -12.24 -6.54
N ILE A 10 -13.29 -13.31 -5.95
CA ILE A 10 -11.90 -13.37 -5.45
C ILE A 10 -11.10 -14.19 -6.45
N THR A 11 -10.07 -13.58 -7.02
CA THR A 11 -9.19 -14.21 -8.02
C THR A 11 -7.73 -14.08 -7.62
N LYS A 12 -6.91 -15.05 -8.04
CA LYS A 12 -5.46 -14.96 -7.85
C LYS A 12 -4.88 -13.88 -8.77
N VAL A 13 -4.04 -13.01 -8.21
CA VAL A 13 -3.32 -11.97 -8.95
C VAL A 13 -2.35 -12.58 -9.98
N LYS A 14 -2.22 -11.91 -11.11
CA LYS A 14 -1.30 -12.22 -12.22
C LYS A 14 -0.26 -11.12 -12.36
N LEU A 15 0.81 -11.37 -13.12
CA LEU A 15 1.82 -10.35 -13.42
C LEU A 15 1.24 -9.12 -14.14
N THR A 16 0.19 -9.30 -14.93
CA THR A 16 -0.56 -8.20 -15.58
C THR A 16 -1.25 -7.27 -14.59
N ASP A 17 -1.43 -7.71 -13.34
CA ASP A 17 -2.15 -6.96 -12.32
C ASP A 17 -1.19 -6.18 -11.42
N ILE A 18 0.13 -6.21 -11.69
CA ILE A 18 1.15 -5.65 -10.80
C ILE A 18 0.95 -4.15 -10.57
N ASP A 19 0.58 -3.40 -11.60
CA ASP A 19 0.35 -1.96 -11.49
C ASP A 19 -0.89 -1.67 -10.63
N LEU A 20 -1.97 -2.44 -10.81
CA LEU A 20 -3.18 -2.33 -10.00
C LEU A 20 -2.93 -2.71 -8.55
N LEU A 21 -2.18 -3.79 -8.32
CA LEU A 21 -1.80 -4.24 -6.98
C LEU A 21 -0.95 -3.18 -6.26
N GLN A 22 0.03 -2.59 -6.96
CA GLN A 22 0.85 -1.50 -6.42
C GLN A 22 -0.01 -0.27 -6.10
N GLN A 23 -0.96 0.09 -6.96
CA GLN A 23 -1.86 1.22 -6.73
C GLN A 23 -2.71 1.01 -5.47
N ILE A 24 -3.41 -0.13 -5.37
CA ILE A 24 -4.25 -0.45 -4.21
C ILE A 24 -3.42 -0.48 -2.92
N GLY A 25 -2.23 -1.07 -2.97
CA GLY A 25 -1.31 -1.10 -1.82
C GLY A 25 -0.90 0.30 -1.36
N LYS A 26 -0.53 1.20 -2.28
CA LYS A 26 -0.19 2.59 -1.95
C LYS A 26 -1.37 3.35 -1.35
N GLU A 27 -2.54 3.28 -1.98
CA GLU A 27 -3.74 3.99 -1.54
C GLU A 27 -4.17 3.55 -0.13
N THR A 28 -4.25 2.24 0.11
CA THR A 28 -4.66 1.70 1.42
C THR A 28 -3.63 1.99 2.51
N PHE A 29 -2.34 2.03 2.16
CA PHE A 29 -1.29 2.41 3.09
C PHE A 29 -1.39 3.89 3.49
N ILE A 30 -1.56 4.79 2.51
CA ILE A 30 -1.77 6.23 2.77
C ILE A 30 -2.98 6.44 3.68
N GLN A 31 -4.11 5.79 3.36
CA GLN A 31 -5.32 5.91 4.17
C GLN A 31 -5.11 5.45 5.62
N THR A 32 -4.28 4.43 5.84
CA THR A 32 -4.06 3.88 7.18
C THR A 32 -3.06 4.71 7.99
N PHE A 33 -2.04 5.30 7.35
CA PHE A 33 -0.88 5.83 8.06
C PHE A 33 -0.62 7.34 7.87
N SER A 34 -1.41 8.04 7.05
CA SER A 34 -1.23 9.48 6.81
C SER A 34 -1.46 10.32 8.07
N ASP A 35 -2.37 9.93 8.96
CA ASP A 35 -2.65 10.67 10.20
C ASP A 35 -1.50 10.58 11.23
N THR A 36 -0.66 9.55 11.14
CA THR A 36 0.42 9.30 12.11
C THR A 36 1.81 9.55 11.55
N ASN A 37 1.93 10.02 10.30
CA ASN A 37 3.20 10.22 9.62
C ASN A 37 3.29 11.59 8.95
N THR A 38 4.50 12.09 8.81
CA THR A 38 4.76 13.26 7.97
C THR A 38 4.62 12.90 6.49
N GLU A 39 4.28 13.89 5.66
CA GLU A 39 4.21 13.73 4.21
C GLU A 39 5.55 13.25 3.62
N GLU A 40 6.67 13.73 4.14
CA GLU A 40 8.03 13.35 3.72
C GLU A 40 8.34 11.88 3.99
N ASN A 41 8.04 11.41 5.21
CA ASN A 41 8.19 10.00 5.57
C ASN A 41 7.31 9.13 4.67
N MET A 42 6.09 9.59 4.39
CA MET A 42 5.15 8.86 3.56
C MET A 42 5.60 8.76 2.11
N LYS A 43 6.09 9.86 1.52
CA LYS A 43 6.63 9.88 0.17
C LYS A 43 7.85 8.96 0.03
N THR A 44 8.73 8.95 1.03
CA THR A 44 9.92 8.08 1.06
C THR A 44 9.50 6.61 1.02
N TYR A 45 8.58 6.20 1.90
CA TYR A 45 8.11 4.82 1.93
C TYR A 45 7.39 4.39 0.64
N LEU A 46 6.51 5.23 0.09
CA LEU A 46 5.77 4.89 -1.13
C LEU A 46 6.69 4.76 -2.35
N THR A 47 7.79 5.51 -2.37
CA THR A 47 8.78 5.47 -3.46
C THR A 47 9.67 4.24 -3.34
N GLU A 48 10.15 3.93 -2.14
CA GLU A 48 11.06 2.82 -1.90
C GLU A 48 10.33 1.49 -1.74
N GLY A 49 9.35 1.39 -0.83
CA GLY A 49 8.66 0.16 -0.47
C GLY A 49 7.78 -0.44 -1.56
N PHE A 50 7.34 0.37 -2.54
CA PHE A 50 6.54 -0.07 -3.69
C PHE A 50 7.29 0.06 -5.04
N SER A 51 8.62 0.20 -5.02
CA SER A 51 9.39 0.20 -6.26
C SER A 51 9.40 -1.20 -6.89
N ARG A 52 9.46 -1.28 -8.22
CA ARG A 52 9.49 -2.56 -8.96
C ARG A 52 10.76 -3.38 -8.71
N GLU A 53 11.81 -2.73 -8.22
CA GLU A 53 13.15 -3.28 -8.13
C GLU A 53 13.57 -3.58 -6.69
N ASN A 54 12.73 -3.22 -5.69
CA ASN A 54 13.13 -3.38 -4.30
C ASN A 54 12.91 -4.81 -3.80
N TYR A 55 14.01 -5.47 -3.46
CA TYR A 55 14.04 -6.83 -2.89
C TYR A 55 13.90 -6.87 -1.35
N TRP A 56 13.85 -5.72 -0.67
CA TRP A 56 13.79 -5.69 0.79
C TRP A 56 13.19 -4.36 1.32
N PRO A 57 11.93 -4.35 1.80
CA PRO A 57 11.24 -3.15 2.28
C PRO A 57 11.74 -2.62 3.65
N SER A 58 12.69 -3.28 4.30
CA SER A 58 12.99 -3.02 5.72
C SER A 58 13.72 -1.71 5.99
N SER A 59 14.46 -1.16 5.02
CA SER A 59 15.07 0.19 5.17
C SER A 59 14.01 1.29 5.13
N ALA A 60 12.97 1.11 4.31
CA ALA A 60 11.85 2.05 4.20
C ALA A 60 10.89 1.94 5.41
N MET A 61 10.73 0.75 6.00
CA MET A 61 9.91 0.60 7.21
C MET A 61 10.53 1.27 8.44
N MET A 62 11.86 1.39 8.50
CA MET A 62 12.56 2.09 9.59
C MET A 62 12.33 3.60 9.58
N SER A 63 12.08 4.23 8.43
CA SER A 63 11.88 5.68 8.31
C SER A 63 10.47 6.13 8.69
N LEU A 64 9.50 5.23 8.73
CA LEU A 64 8.10 5.54 9.06
C LEU A 64 7.79 5.65 10.56
N ASN A 65 8.78 5.70 11.45
CA ASN A 65 8.55 5.73 12.90
C ASN A 65 7.43 4.76 13.32
N PHE A 66 7.45 3.52 12.79
CA PHE A 66 6.63 2.45 13.34
C PHE A 66 7.18 2.14 14.74
N THR A 67 6.89 2.99 15.72
CA THR A 67 6.88 2.59 17.12
C THR A 67 5.76 1.57 17.20
N SER A 68 6.16 0.31 17.11
CA SER A 68 5.25 -0.81 17.15
C SER A 68 4.34 -0.69 18.38
N PRO A 69 3.01 -0.77 18.23
CA PRO A 69 2.15 -1.12 19.35
C PRO A 69 2.14 -2.64 19.62
N PHE A 70 2.90 -3.45 18.85
CA PHE A 70 3.06 -4.89 19.04
C PHE A 70 4.49 -5.28 19.46
#